data_AF-I3CM28-F1
#
_entry.id   AF-I3CM28-F1
#
_cell.length_a   1.000
_cell.length_b   1.000
_cell.length_c   1.000
_cell.angle_alpha   90.00
_cell.angle_beta   90.00
_cell.angle_gamma   90.00
#
_symmetry.space_group_name_H-M   'P 1'
#
loop_
_entity.id
_entity.type
_entity.pdbx_description
1 polymer ?
#
loop_
_entity_poly.entity_id
_entity_poly.type
_entity_poly.pdbx_seq_one_letter_code
_entity_poly.pdbx_strand_id
1 'polypeptide(L)'
;MKNKILILACSVLLAACAGQQLAPTSTVQMIHSSSNIDELLAYNAQLRKMTPAELARELQRLNTYPAGPATNVRRAMALSLTRDAIDLAKAEAQLWNVMADRSVEAEKLKPLVQLLVGHYSDLRRVADVAEKSSVQLKEAQRKVDQLNDKLEALKNIERTLPAGGK
;
A
#
# COMPACT_ATOMS: atom_id res chain seq x y z
N MET A 1 -55.24 49.40 3.86
CA MET A 1 -54.87 48.65 5.10
C MET A 1 -54.91 47.12 4.95
N LYS A 2 -55.51 46.55 3.89
CA LYS A 2 -55.58 45.10 3.63
C LYS A 2 -54.26 44.47 3.16
N ASN A 3 -53.43 45.19 2.37
CA ASN A 3 -52.15 44.67 1.89
C ASN A 3 -51.05 44.57 2.96
N LYS A 4 -51.13 45.35 4.05
CA LYS A 4 -50.15 45.29 5.14
C LYS A 4 -50.36 44.06 6.05
N ILE A 5 -51.60 43.58 6.16
CA ILE A 5 -51.95 42.38 6.94
C ILE A 5 -51.53 41.10 6.19
N LEU A 6 -51.63 41.09 4.86
CA LEU A 6 -51.20 39.96 4.03
C LEU A 6 -49.67 39.74 4.08
N ILE A 7 -48.89 40.82 4.13
CA ILE A 7 -47.42 40.76 4.20
C ILE A 7 -46.95 40.26 5.58
N LEU A 8 -47.63 40.65 6.67
CA LEU A 8 -47.28 40.23 8.03
C LEU A 8 -47.55 38.73 8.27
N ALA A 9 -48.59 38.17 7.64
CA ALA A 9 -48.94 36.75 7.76
C ALA A 9 -47.93 35.83 7.05
N CYS A 10 -47.29 36.30 5.97
CA CYS A 10 -46.30 35.52 5.23
C CYS A 10 -44.97 35.35 5.99
N SER A 11 -44.59 36.34 6.81
CA SER A 11 -43.38 36.29 7.64
C SER A 11 -43.47 35.33 8.84
N VAL A 12 -44.68 34.95 9.30
CA VAL A 12 -44.84 34.04 10.43
C VAL A 12 -44.73 32.57 10.01
N LEU A 13 -45.05 32.24 8.76
CA LEU A 13 -44.97 30.86 8.24
C LEU A 13 -43.53 30.39 7.95
N LEU A 14 -42.59 31.31 7.71
CA LEU A 14 -41.18 30.97 7.48
C LEU A 14 -40.37 30.72 8.77
N ALA A 15 -40.91 31.04 9.94
CA ALA A 15 -40.24 30.80 11.22
C ALA A 15 -40.49 29.38 11.77
N ALA A 16 -41.37 28.58 11.16
CA ALA A 16 -41.75 27.26 11.66
C ALA A 16 -40.81 26.11 11.22
N CYS A 17 -39.86 26.36 10.32
CA CYS A 17 -38.90 25.34 9.84
C CYS A 17 -37.51 25.42 10.48
N ALA A 18 -37.28 26.35 11.41
CA ALA A 18 -36.03 26.44 12.18
C ALA A 18 -36.16 25.79 13.57
N GLY A 19 -37.03 24.78 13.69
CA GLY A 19 -37.06 23.88 14.84
C GLY A 19 -35.81 23.00 14.82
N GLN A 20 -34.68 23.58 15.22
CA GLN A 20 -33.46 22.86 15.48
C GLN A 20 -33.76 21.91 16.63
N GLN A 21 -34.00 20.64 16.31
CA GLN A 21 -33.92 19.58 17.31
C GLN A 21 -32.52 19.65 17.90
N LEU A 22 -32.39 20.23 19.09
CA LEU A 22 -31.30 19.89 19.99
C LEU A 22 -31.52 18.42 20.36
N ALA A 23 -31.14 17.53 19.44
CA ALA A 23 -30.80 16.18 19.82
C ALA A 23 -29.73 16.32 20.91
N PRO A 24 -29.87 15.64 22.06
CA PRO A 24 -28.79 15.61 23.03
C PRO A 24 -27.56 15.16 22.26
N THR A 25 -26.53 16.02 22.23
CA THR A 25 -25.22 15.64 21.73
C THR A 25 -24.69 14.63 22.75
N SER A 26 -25.19 13.40 22.69
CA SER A 26 -24.50 12.26 23.23
C SER A 26 -23.20 12.22 22.46
N THR A 27 -22.17 12.86 23.01
CA THR A 27 -20.80 12.56 22.65
C THR A 27 -20.60 11.11 23.05
N VAL A 28 -20.98 10.19 22.14
CA VAL A 28 -20.66 8.78 22.23
C VAL A 28 -19.14 8.74 22.10
N GLN A 29 -18.46 8.81 23.23
CA GLN A 29 -17.08 8.41 23.35
C GLN A 29 -17.06 6.93 23.00
N MET A 30 -16.74 6.61 21.75
CA MET A 30 -16.44 5.23 21.37
C MET A 30 -15.25 4.80 22.21
N ILE A 31 -15.54 3.99 23.24
CA ILE A 31 -14.53 3.22 23.95
C ILE A 31 -13.98 2.25 22.91
N HIS A 32 -12.88 2.62 22.25
CA HIS A 32 -12.11 1.68 21.45
C HIS A 32 -11.44 0.73 22.43
N SER A 33 -12.12 -0.36 22.79
CA SER A 33 -11.45 -1.52 23.36
C SER A 33 -10.41 -1.97 22.34
N SER A 34 -9.12 -1.85 22.68
CA SER A 34 -8.01 -2.22 21.82
C SER A 34 -8.22 -3.64 21.31
N SER A 35 -8.50 -3.77 20.02
CA SER A 35 -8.67 -5.07 19.39
C SER A 35 -7.29 -5.65 19.07
N ASN A 36 -7.19 -6.98 18.93
CA ASN A 36 -5.97 -7.63 18.47
C ASN A 36 -5.49 -7.10 17.10
N ILE A 37 -6.40 -6.52 16.29
CA ILE A 37 -6.08 -5.89 15.01
C ILE A 37 -5.40 -4.53 15.23
N ASP A 38 -5.86 -3.72 16.18
CA ASP A 38 -5.25 -2.42 16.48
C ASP A 38 -3.78 -2.59 16.90
N GLU A 39 -3.48 -3.61 17.70
CA GLU A 39 -2.11 -3.96 18.06
C GLU A 39 -1.26 -4.36 16.85
N LEU A 40 -1.81 -5.14 15.92
CA LEU A 40 -1.12 -5.54 14.70
C LEU A 40 -0.87 -4.37 13.75
N LEU A 41 -1.82 -3.43 13.65
CA LEU A 41 -1.66 -2.21 12.87
C LEU A 41 -0.61 -1.28 13.49
N ALA A 42 -0.63 -1.10 14.82
CA ALA A 42 0.38 -0.35 15.54
C ALA A 42 1.77 -0.98 15.39
N TYR A 43 1.85 -2.31 15.48
CA TYR A 43 3.07 -3.08 15.23
C TYR A 43 3.60 -2.87 13.80
N ASN A 44 2.75 -2.95 12.78
CA ASN A 44 3.15 -2.67 11.39
C ASN A 44 3.66 -1.23 11.20
N ALA A 45 3.05 -0.25 11.89
CA ALA A 45 3.52 1.13 11.87
C ALA A 45 4.91 1.30 12.52
N GLN A 46 5.22 0.51 13.56
CA GLN A 46 6.55 0.46 14.19
C GLN A 46 7.58 -0.20 13.27
N LEU A 47 7.23 -1.34 12.66
CA LEU A 47 8.10 -2.05 11.73
C LEU A 47 8.59 -1.16 10.59
N ARG A 48 7.73 -0.30 10.04
CA ARG A 48 8.08 0.63 8.96
C ARG A 48 9.12 1.68 9.34
N LYS A 49 9.38 1.88 10.63
CA LYS A 49 10.41 2.81 11.15
C LYS A 49 11.74 2.10 11.41
N MET A 50 11.78 0.77 11.35
CA MET A 50 12.98 -0.01 11.61
C MET A 50 13.94 0.05 10.42
N THR A 51 15.23 0.07 10.73
CA THR A 51 16.30 -0.19 9.77
C THR A 51 16.30 -1.66 9.33
N PRO A 52 16.95 -2.01 8.20
CA PRO A 52 17.07 -3.41 7.77
C PRO A 52 17.69 -4.33 8.83
N ALA A 53 18.66 -3.84 9.62
CA ALA A 53 19.30 -4.61 10.67
C ALA A 53 18.35 -4.86 11.87
N GLU A 54 17.54 -3.87 12.24
CA GLU A 54 16.52 -4.02 13.28
C GLU A 54 15.40 -4.95 12.84
N LEU A 55 14.97 -4.86 11.58
CA LEU A 55 13.98 -5.77 11.00
C LEU A 55 14.47 -7.22 11.01
N ALA A 56 15.74 -7.46 10.68
CA ALA A 56 16.33 -8.79 10.76
C ALA A 56 16.36 -9.34 12.20
N ARG A 57 16.70 -8.51 13.20
CA ARG A 57 16.64 -8.88 14.62
C ARG A 57 15.20 -9.16 15.08
N GLU A 58 14.25 -8.37 14.59
CA GLU A 58 12.83 -8.57 14.90
C GLU A 58 12.33 -9.90 14.32
N LEU A 59 12.69 -10.25 13.08
CA LEU A 59 12.39 -11.56 12.51
C LEU A 59 13.01 -12.71 13.32
N GLN A 60 14.24 -12.55 13.82
CA GLN A 60 14.86 -13.53 14.71
C GLN A 60 14.08 -13.66 16.03
N ARG A 61 13.69 -12.55 16.65
CA ARG A 61 12.84 -12.53 17.86
C ARG A 61 11.49 -13.20 17.61
N LEU A 62 10.87 -12.97 16.45
CA LEU A 62 9.62 -13.63 16.09
C LEU A 62 9.73 -15.14 15.93
N ASN A 63 10.92 -15.66 15.59
CA ASN A 63 11.15 -17.09 15.47
C ASN A 63 11.32 -17.78 16.83
N THR A 64 11.54 -17.04 17.93
CA THR A 64 11.58 -17.62 19.28
C THR A 64 10.19 -17.78 19.89
N TYR A 65 9.17 -17.07 19.38
CA TYR A 65 7.80 -17.24 19.84
C TYR A 65 7.17 -18.51 19.29
N PRO A 66 6.28 -19.16 20.06
CA PRO A 66 5.52 -20.30 19.56
C PRO A 66 4.70 -19.92 18.33
N ALA A 67 4.53 -20.88 17.42
CA ALA A 67 3.68 -20.71 16.27
C ALA A 67 2.23 -20.46 16.72
N GLY A 68 1.61 -19.42 16.15
CA GLY A 68 0.23 -19.05 16.42
C GLY A 68 -0.25 -18.01 15.40
N PRO A 69 -1.58 -17.81 15.26
CA PRO A 69 -2.15 -16.90 14.26
C PRO A 69 -1.56 -15.49 14.33
N ALA A 70 -1.56 -14.85 15.51
CA ALA A 70 -0.99 -13.50 15.66
C ALA A 70 0.52 -13.46 15.37
N THR A 71 1.30 -14.43 15.85
CA THR A 71 2.75 -14.51 15.59
C THR A 71 3.04 -14.68 14.10
N ASN A 72 2.25 -15.51 13.39
CA ASN A 72 2.39 -15.72 11.95
C ASN A 72 2.06 -14.45 11.16
N VAL A 73 1.02 -13.70 11.56
CA VAL A 73 0.70 -12.41 10.95
C VAL A 73 1.82 -11.38 11.19
N ARG A 74 2.34 -11.27 12.42
CA ARG A 74 3.48 -10.38 12.72
C ARG A 74 4.73 -10.73 11.91
N ARG A 75 5.01 -12.02 11.72
CA ARG A 75 6.14 -12.49 10.92
C ARG A 75 5.96 -12.17 9.44
N ALA A 76 4.76 -12.39 8.90
CA ALA A 76 4.43 -12.02 7.53
C ALA A 76 4.52 -10.50 7.29
N MET A 77 4.11 -9.67 8.25
CA MET A 77 4.29 -8.22 8.20
C MET A 77 5.76 -7.83 8.14
N ALA A 78 6.60 -8.41 9.00
CA ALA A 78 8.03 -8.12 8.99
C ALA A 78 8.72 -8.59 7.69
N LEU A 79 8.39 -9.79 7.20
CA LEU A 79 8.91 -10.32 5.93
C LEU A 79 8.54 -9.43 4.73
N SER A 80 7.33 -8.86 4.70
CA SER A 80 6.91 -7.98 3.60
C SER A 80 7.78 -6.72 3.45
N LEU A 81 8.44 -6.28 4.52
CA LEU A 81 9.27 -5.07 4.54
C LEU A 81 10.72 -5.32 4.14
N THR A 82 11.17 -6.59 4.02
CA THR A 82 12.51 -6.91 3.48
C THR A 82 12.61 -6.62 1.99
N ARG A 83 11.45 -6.54 1.30
CA ARG A 83 11.32 -6.32 -0.16
C ARG A 83 12.03 -7.39 -0.99
N ASP A 84 12.32 -8.54 -0.40
CA ASP A 84 12.83 -9.70 -1.09
C ASP A 84 11.66 -10.57 -1.60
N ALA A 85 11.76 -11.05 -2.85
CA ALA A 85 10.68 -11.81 -3.49
C ALA A 85 10.42 -13.18 -2.81
N ILE A 86 11.48 -13.81 -2.29
CA ILE A 86 11.38 -15.10 -1.59
C ILE A 86 10.70 -14.88 -0.25
N ASP A 87 11.08 -13.84 0.48
CA ASP A 87 10.47 -13.50 1.76
C ASP A 87 9.01 -13.06 1.61
N LEU A 88 8.66 -12.35 0.54
CA LEU A 88 7.28 -11.99 0.25
C LEU A 88 6.42 -13.24 -0.05
N ALA A 89 6.95 -14.21 -0.79
CA ALA A 89 6.27 -15.49 -1.02
C ALA A 89 6.08 -16.29 0.28
N LYS A 90 7.09 -16.30 1.18
CA LYS A 90 6.97 -16.92 2.51
C LYS A 90 5.91 -16.22 3.37
N ALA A 91 5.85 -14.89 3.32
CA ALA A 91 4.85 -14.11 4.04
C ALA A 91 3.43 -14.47 3.59
N GLU A 92 3.20 -14.55 2.28
CA GLU A 92 1.91 -14.94 1.70
C GLU A 92 1.51 -16.36 2.14
N ALA A 93 2.43 -17.33 2.07
CA ALA A 93 2.17 -18.69 2.51
C ALA A 93 1.80 -18.78 4.01
N GLN A 94 2.44 -17.97 4.86
CA GLN A 94 2.11 -17.91 6.29
C GLN A 94 0.70 -17.35 6.52
N LEU A 95 0.29 -16.34 5.76
CA LEU A 95 -1.06 -15.78 5.85
C LEU A 95 -2.13 -16.76 5.35
N TRP A 96 -1.84 -17.54 4.30
CA TRP A 96 -2.74 -18.62 3.86
C TRP A 96 -2.94 -19.70 4.93
N ASN A 97 -1.91 -20.03 5.70
CA ASN A 97 -2.04 -20.94 6.84
C ASN A 97 -2.96 -20.37 7.94
N VAL A 98 -2.90 -19.06 8.19
CA VAL A 98 -3.82 -18.39 9.14
C VAL A 98 -5.25 -18.38 8.61
N MET A 99 -5.44 -18.22 7.30
CA MET A 99 -6.76 -18.33 6.67
C MET A 99 -7.38 -19.73 6.80
N ALA A 100 -6.55 -20.77 6.77
CA ALA A 100 -6.98 -22.16 6.90
C ALA A 100 -7.25 -22.59 8.36
N ASP A 101 -6.69 -21.86 9.34
CA ASP A 101 -6.92 -22.11 10.76
C ASP A 101 -8.36 -21.74 11.17
N ARG A 102 -8.97 -22.61 12.00
CA ARG A 102 -10.34 -22.50 12.51
C ARG A 102 -10.39 -22.13 14.00
N SER A 103 -9.24 -21.81 14.60
CA SER A 103 -9.17 -21.30 15.96
C SER A 103 -9.91 -19.96 16.09
N VAL A 104 -10.48 -19.69 17.27
CA VAL A 104 -11.19 -18.43 17.55
C VAL A 104 -10.30 -17.20 17.33
N GLU A 105 -9.00 -17.34 17.59
CA GLU A 105 -8.01 -16.30 17.33
C GLU A 105 -7.84 -16.05 15.83
N ALA A 106 -7.67 -17.11 15.03
CA ALA A 106 -7.53 -16.99 13.59
C ALA A 106 -8.78 -16.37 12.94
N GLU A 107 -9.99 -16.81 13.33
CA GLU A 107 -11.26 -16.25 12.80
C GLU A 107 -11.34 -14.74 12.98
N LYS A 108 -10.89 -14.21 14.14
CA LYS A 108 -10.87 -12.76 14.40
C LYS A 108 -9.88 -12.01 13.52
N LEU A 109 -8.81 -12.67 13.06
CA LEU A 109 -7.77 -12.06 12.23
C LEU A 109 -8.05 -12.17 10.73
N LYS A 110 -8.95 -13.05 10.29
CA LYS A 110 -9.24 -13.29 8.86
C LYS A 110 -9.50 -12.02 8.04
N PRO A 111 -10.28 -11.02 8.50
CA PRO A 111 -10.49 -9.81 7.71
C PRO A 111 -9.19 -9.06 7.40
N LEU A 112 -8.28 -8.96 8.38
CA LEU A 112 -6.97 -8.36 8.18
C LEU A 112 -6.08 -9.23 7.28
N VAL A 113 -6.10 -10.54 7.49
CA VAL A 113 -5.29 -11.48 6.72
C VAL A 113 -5.69 -11.49 5.24
N GLN A 114 -6.99 -11.46 4.93
CA GLN A 114 -7.50 -11.36 3.56
C GLN A 114 -6.99 -10.09 2.86
N LEU A 115 -7.00 -8.95 3.56
CA LEU A 115 -6.45 -7.69 3.04
C LEU A 115 -4.95 -7.81 2.76
N LEU A 116 -4.19 -8.38 3.69
CA LEU A 116 -2.74 -8.53 3.56
C LEU A 116 -2.34 -9.48 2.43
N VAL A 117 -3.07 -10.59 2.25
CA VAL A 117 -2.82 -11.53 1.14
C VAL A 117 -2.98 -10.83 -0.20
N GLY A 118 -4.08 -10.09 -0.40
CA GLY A 118 -4.28 -9.30 -1.62
C GLY A 118 -3.16 -8.28 -1.83
N HIS A 119 -2.81 -7.54 -0.78
CA HIS A 119 -1.74 -6.54 -0.83
C HIS A 119 -0.38 -7.14 -1.19
N TYR A 120 -0.02 -8.31 -0.63
CA TYR A 120 1.27 -8.94 -0.87
C TYR A 120 1.34 -9.56 -2.27
N SER A 121 0.23 -10.08 -2.78
CA SER A 121 0.12 -10.53 -4.18
C SER A 121 0.36 -9.38 -5.15
N ASP A 122 -0.22 -8.21 -4.88
CA ASP A 122 0.00 -7.00 -5.68
C ASP A 122 1.45 -6.51 -5.61
N LEU A 123 2.05 -6.49 -4.42
CA LEU A 123 3.47 -6.13 -4.25
C LEU A 123 4.38 -7.02 -5.10
N ARG A 124 4.11 -8.33 -5.13
CA ARG A 124 4.88 -9.28 -5.92
C ARG A 124 4.71 -9.01 -7.42
N ARG A 125 3.48 -8.79 -7.87
CA ARG A 125 3.20 -8.45 -9.28
C ARG A 125 3.90 -7.14 -9.70
N VAL A 126 3.93 -6.14 -8.82
CA VAL A 126 4.63 -4.87 -9.07
C VAL A 126 6.15 -5.09 -9.14
N ALA A 127 6.72 -5.89 -8.25
CA ALA A 127 8.14 -6.24 -8.28
C ALA A 127 8.53 -6.96 -9.58
N ASP A 128 7.71 -7.92 -10.03
CA ASP A 128 7.92 -8.65 -11.29
C ASP A 128 7.90 -7.72 -12.52
N VAL A 129 6.99 -6.75 -12.54
CA VAL A 129 6.91 -5.74 -13.62
C VAL A 129 8.10 -4.80 -13.57
N ALA A 130 8.53 -4.37 -12.39
CA ALA A 130 9.70 -3.51 -12.21
C ALA A 130 10.96 -4.18 -12.77
N GLU A 131 11.18 -5.47 -12.45
CA GLU A 131 12.33 -6.22 -12.96
C GLU A 131 12.31 -6.34 -14.48
N LYS A 132 11.16 -6.71 -15.07
CA LYS A 132 10.99 -6.75 -16.53
C LYS A 132 11.29 -5.41 -17.20
N SER A 133 10.81 -4.31 -16.61
CA SER A 133 11.07 -2.96 -17.12
C SER A 133 12.55 -2.56 -17.04
N SER A 134 13.26 -2.99 -15.98
CA SER A 134 14.69 -2.76 -15.80
C SER A 134 15.51 -3.49 -16.87
N VAL A 135 15.14 -4.73 -17.19
CA VAL A 135 15.77 -5.50 -18.28
C VAL A 135 15.55 -4.83 -19.62
N GLN A 136 14.30 -4.44 -19.94
CA GLN A 136 13.97 -3.76 -21.20
C GLN A 136 14.74 -2.43 -21.35
N LEU A 137 14.87 -1.66 -20.27
CA LEU A 137 15.62 -0.40 -20.27
C LEU A 137 17.10 -0.63 -20.61
N LYS A 138 17.72 -1.65 -20.02
CA LYS A 138 19.13 -2.01 -20.31
C LYS A 138 19.31 -2.45 -21.76
N GLU A 139 18.38 -3.23 -22.30
CA GLU A 139 18.41 -3.65 -23.71
C GLU A 139 18.21 -2.47 -24.67
N ALA A 140 17.29 -1.56 -24.35
CA ALA A 140 17.06 -0.35 -25.12
C ALA A 140 18.30 0.56 -25.12
N GLN A 141 18.96 0.73 -23.96
CA GLN A 141 20.20 1.49 -23.86
C GLN A 141 21.31 0.88 -24.74
N ARG A 142 21.49 -0.44 -24.71
CA ARG A 142 22.46 -1.13 -25.58
C ARG A 142 22.18 -0.89 -27.06
N LYS A 143 20.91 -0.87 -27.47
CA LYS A 143 20.53 -0.56 -28.86
C LYS A 143 20.85 0.90 -29.21
N VAL A 144 20.62 1.83 -28.30
CA VAL A 144 20.99 3.25 -28.48
C VAL A 144 22.50 3.39 -28.67
N ASP A 145 23.30 2.75 -27.82
CA ASP A 145 24.77 2.79 -27.92
C ASP A 145 25.25 2.23 -29.27
N GLN A 146 24.71 1.09 -29.71
CA GLN A 146 25.01 0.50 -31.02
C GLN A 146 24.61 1.42 -32.20
N LEU A 147 23.51 2.15 -32.09
CA LEU A 147 23.10 3.11 -33.11
C LEU A 147 24.03 4.32 -33.13
N ASN A 148 24.46 4.81 -31.97
CA ASN A 148 25.44 5.89 -31.88
C ASN A 148 26.79 5.49 -32.51
N ASP A 149 27.29 4.28 -32.22
CA ASP A 149 28.52 3.77 -32.82
C ASP A 149 28.43 3.73 -34.35
N LYS A 150 27.27 3.32 -34.89
CA LYS A 150 27.02 3.32 -36.35
C LYS A 150 26.97 4.73 -36.92
N LEU A 151 26.32 5.67 -36.24
CA LEU A 151 26.27 7.07 -36.66
C LEU A 151 27.67 7.69 -36.67
N GLU A 152 28.49 7.40 -35.66
CA GLU A 152 29.88 7.85 -35.61
C GLU A 152 30.70 7.23 -36.74
N ALA A 153 30.54 5.93 -37.01
CA ALA A 153 31.19 5.27 -38.14
C ALA A 153 30.81 5.90 -39.48
N LEU A 154 29.53 6.21 -39.69
CA LEU A 154 29.05 6.90 -40.90
C LEU A 154 29.62 8.32 -41.02
N LYS A 155 29.63 9.09 -39.94
CA LYS A 155 30.23 10.43 -39.90
C LYS A 155 31.72 10.40 -40.21
N ASN A 156 32.43 9.38 -39.73
CA ASN A 156 33.85 9.19 -40.04
C ASN A 156 34.05 8.87 -41.52
N ILE A 157 33.20 8.03 -42.12
CA ILE A 157 33.20 7.78 -43.56
C ILE A 157 32.99 9.10 -44.32
N GLU A 158 31.96 9.88 -43.98
CA GLU A 158 31.69 11.19 -44.61
C GLU A 158 32.88 12.15 -44.52
N ARG A 159 33.59 12.20 -43.38
CA ARG A 159 34.77 13.05 -43.22
C ARG A 159 35.97 12.58 -44.05
N THR A 160 36.09 11.27 -44.29
CA THR A 160 37.19 10.68 -45.04
C THR A 160 36.94 10.60 -46.54
N LEU A 161 35.71 10.85 -47.00
CA LEU A 161 35.45 11.00 -48.43
C LEU A 161 36.21 12.25 -48.94
N PRO A 162 37.06 12.12 -49.98
CA PRO A 162 37.65 13.28 -50.60
C PRO A 162 36.53 14.20 -51.12
N ALA A 163 36.69 15.52 -50.94
CA ALA A 163 35.82 16.52 -51.55
C ALA A 163 36.02 16.50 -53.08
N GLY A 164 35.49 15.48 -53.75
CA GLY A 164 35.66 15.25 -55.17
C GLY A 164 34.49 15.81 -55.95
N GLY A 165 34.69 16.93 -56.65
CA GLY A 165 33.72 17.40 -57.64
C GLY A 165 33.84 18.84 -58.13
N LYS A 166 35.05 19.35 -58.41
CA LYS A 166 35.30 20.32 -59.48
C LYS A 166 36.60 19.98 -60.18
#